data_AF-A0A355X6Q6-F1
#
_entry.id   AF-A0A355X6Q6-F1
#
_cell.length_a   1.000
_cell.length_b   1.000
_cell.length_c   1.000
_cell.angle_alpha   90.00
_cell.angle_beta   90.00
_cell.angle_gamma   90.00
#
_symmetry.space_group_name_H-M   'P 1'
#
loop_
_entity.id
_entity.type
_entity.pdbx_description
1 polymer ?
#
loop_
_entity_poly.entity_id
_entity_poly.type
_entity_poly.pdbx_seq_one_letter_code
_entity_poly.pdbx_strand_id
1 'polypeptide(L)'
;MEKEFYTISVYVDKDENMIGIPCGESDEYGIADIDKVVLLKAPYSDKQIESFIEEVISYCYTKKHNDASPLSTIEKYTKKKGFVNATADLTLLSIVKTKTNYSLMPTFNDYEKGPLVIDDDERILMNPYKKGELAEVIKDFIQVYVKANIFYKEIQELEEEKKNKNNN
;
A
#
# COMPACT_ATOMS: atom_id res chain seq x y z
N MET A 1 6.94 14.32 19.80
CA MET A 1 5.56 14.66 20.18
C MET A 1 4.69 13.54 19.66
N GLU A 2 3.86 12.94 20.52
CA GLU A 2 2.97 11.84 20.11
C GLU A 2 1.88 12.39 19.18
N LYS A 3 1.70 11.77 18.01
CA LYS A 3 0.67 12.16 17.03
C LYS A 3 -0.64 11.41 17.30
N GLU A 4 -1.76 12.01 16.91
CA GLU A 4 -3.09 11.39 17.09
C GLU A 4 -3.26 10.12 16.26
N PHE A 5 -2.65 10.10 15.07
CA PHE A 5 -2.62 8.95 14.19
C PHE A 5 -1.34 8.92 13.35
N TYR A 6 -1.02 7.74 12.82
CA TYR A 6 0.08 7.48 11.91
C TYR A 6 -0.47 6.72 10.71
N THR A 7 -0.18 7.20 9.51
CA THR A 7 -0.61 6.56 8.26
C THR A 7 0.59 6.02 7.52
N ILE A 8 0.47 4.81 6.99
CA ILE A 8 1.46 4.20 6.10
C ILE A 8 0.77 3.60 4.87
N SER A 9 1.49 3.63 3.75
CA SER A 9 1.13 2.97 2.51
C SER A 9 1.98 1.70 2.37
N VAL A 10 1.36 0.53 2.31
CA VAL A 10 2.08 -0.75 2.10
C VAL A 10 1.70 -1.32 0.74
N TYR A 11 2.65 -1.32 -0.18
CA TYR A 11 2.47 -1.92 -1.51
C TYR A 11 2.98 -3.36 -1.50
N VAL A 12 2.20 -4.27 -2.08
CA VAL A 12 2.55 -5.69 -2.20
C VAL A 12 2.65 -6.07 -3.67
N ASP A 13 3.78 -6.65 -4.07
CA ASP A 13 3.98 -7.15 -5.44
C ASP A 13 3.47 -8.58 -5.62
N LYS A 14 3.50 -9.08 -6.86
CA LYS A 14 3.06 -10.44 -7.22
C LYS A 14 3.85 -11.57 -6.53
N ASP A 15 5.06 -11.28 -6.07
CA ASP A 15 5.93 -12.20 -5.36
C ASP A 15 5.76 -12.04 -3.83
N GLU A 16 4.70 -11.33 -3.41
CA GLU A 16 4.34 -11.00 -2.04
C GLU A 16 5.38 -10.15 -1.30
N ASN A 17 6.34 -9.51 -2.00
CA ASN A 17 7.24 -8.58 -1.34
C ASN A 17 6.49 -7.30 -0.97
N MET A 18 6.76 -6.79 0.23
CA MET A 18 6.16 -5.58 0.76
C MET A 18 7.11 -4.37 0.65
N ILE A 19 6.55 -3.24 0.23
CA ILE A 19 7.17 -1.93 0.15
C ILE A 19 6.38 -0.99 1.04
N GLY A 20 6.96 -0.61 2.17
CA GLY A 20 6.33 0.26 3.16
C GLY A 20 6.80 1.69 2.99
N ILE A 21 5.85 2.61 2.89
CA ILE A 21 6.09 4.05 2.75
C ILE A 21 5.35 4.76 3.88
N PRO A 22 6.05 5.40 4.81
CA PRO A 22 5.43 6.16 5.88
C PRO A 22 4.94 7.52 5.40
N CYS A 23 3.83 8.00 5.98
CA CYS A 23 3.34 9.36 5.71
C CYS A 23 3.87 10.38 6.72
N GLY A 24 3.82 11.65 6.32
CA GLY A 24 4.19 12.81 7.15
C GLY A 24 3.33 14.01 6.78
N GLU A 25 3.58 15.14 7.45
CA GLU A 25 2.87 16.40 7.17
C GLU A 25 3.15 16.87 5.74
N SER A 26 2.10 17.29 5.05
CA SER A 26 2.14 17.91 3.73
C SER A 26 1.41 19.25 3.82
N ASP A 27 2.01 20.30 3.26
CA ASP A 27 1.38 21.62 3.26
C ASP A 27 0.25 21.71 2.22
N GLU A 28 0.22 20.80 1.23
CA GLU A 28 -0.82 20.73 0.18
C GLU A 28 -1.92 19.71 0.47
N TYR A 29 -1.55 18.52 0.95
CA TYR A 29 -2.44 17.36 1.09
C TYR A 29 -2.80 17.06 2.56
N GLY A 30 -2.24 17.81 3.51
CA GLY A 30 -2.35 17.55 4.95
C GLY A 30 -1.45 16.41 5.40
N ILE A 31 -1.64 15.21 4.87
CA ILE A 31 -0.82 14.01 5.13
C ILE A 31 -0.51 13.31 3.80
N ALA A 32 0.77 13.03 3.55
CA ALA A 32 1.19 12.31 2.34
C ALA A 32 2.48 11.50 2.56
N ASP A 33 2.72 10.54 1.68
CA ASP A 33 3.88 9.66 1.65
C ASP A 33 5.19 10.45 1.66
N ILE A 34 6.10 10.20 2.60
CA ILE A 34 7.41 10.87 2.61
C ILE A 34 8.41 10.09 1.76
N ASP A 35 9.53 10.73 1.38
CA ASP A 35 10.60 10.11 0.59
C ASP A 35 11.42 9.06 1.39
N LYS A 36 10.76 8.03 1.94
CA LYS A 36 11.36 6.92 2.71
C LYS A 36 10.69 5.61 2.27
N VAL A 37 11.51 4.58 2.09
CA VAL A 37 11.04 3.24 1.71
C VAL A 37 11.65 2.22 2.66
N VAL A 38 10.83 1.27 3.10
CA VAL A 38 11.23 0.08 3.86
C VAL A 38 10.78 -1.14 3.07
N LEU A 39 11.58 -2.21 3.05
CA LEU A 39 11.31 -3.40 2.25
C LEU A 39 11.26 -4.64 3.14
N LEU A 40 10.32 -5.52 2.86
CA LEU A 40 10.27 -6.87 3.41
C LEU A 40 10.03 -7.87 2.27
N LYS A 41 10.99 -8.78 2.06
CA LYS A 41 10.89 -9.79 1.02
C LYS A 41 10.21 -11.06 1.52
N ALA A 42 9.38 -11.67 0.69
CA ALA A 42 8.82 -12.99 0.96
C ALA A 42 9.89 -14.09 0.78
N PRO A 43 9.78 -15.24 1.48
CA PRO A 43 8.79 -15.54 2.52
C PRO A 43 9.13 -14.88 3.87
N TYR A 44 8.10 -14.56 4.65
CA TYR A 44 8.24 -13.97 5.98
C TYR A 44 7.36 -14.66 7.02
N SER A 45 7.79 -14.61 8.28
CA SER A 45 7.01 -15.02 9.44
C SER A 45 6.05 -13.92 9.91
N ASP A 46 5.04 -14.27 10.71
CA ASP A 46 4.10 -13.30 11.29
C ASP A 46 4.83 -12.19 12.04
N LYS A 47 5.85 -12.56 12.81
CA LYS A 47 6.68 -11.61 13.56
C LYS A 47 7.38 -10.62 12.64
N GLN A 48 7.84 -11.05 11.46
CA GLN A 48 8.49 -10.17 10.49
C GLN A 48 7.49 -9.18 9.88
N ILE A 49 6.26 -9.60 9.58
CA ILE A 49 5.19 -8.70 9.12
C ILE A 49 4.93 -7.64 10.18
N GLU A 50 4.68 -8.05 11.42
CA GLU A 50 4.39 -7.13 12.52
C GLU A 50 5.54 -6.16 12.79
N SER A 51 6.78 -6.66 12.79
CA SER A 51 7.97 -5.83 12.99
C SER A 51 8.17 -4.84 11.85
N PHE A 52 7.89 -5.26 10.61
CA PHE A 52 7.97 -4.40 9.43
C PHE A 52 6.95 -3.27 9.48
N ILE A 53 5.68 -3.56 9.81
CA ILE A 53 4.65 -2.53 9.93
C ILE A 53 5.03 -1.50 11.00
N GLU A 54 5.46 -1.95 12.18
CA GLU A 54 5.90 -1.05 13.25
C GLU A 54 7.17 -0.26 12.87
N GLU A 55 8.10 -0.86 12.12
CA GLU A 55 9.26 -0.16 11.58
C GLU A 55 8.84 0.96 10.62
N VAL A 56 7.93 0.69 9.68
CA VAL A 56 7.42 1.72 8.75
C VAL A 56 6.77 2.85 9.54
N ILE A 57 5.88 2.53 10.49
CA ILE A 57 5.20 3.50 11.36
C ILE A 57 6.20 4.36 12.15
N SER A 58 7.32 3.78 12.59
CA SER A 58 8.35 4.51 13.34
C SER A 58 8.98 5.66 12.55
N TYR A 59 8.89 5.61 11.21
CA TYR A 59 9.39 6.66 10.33
C TYR A 59 8.34 7.73 9.98
N CYS A 60 7.08 7.55 10.35
CA CYS A 60 6.05 8.57 10.16
C CYS A 60 6.44 9.88 10.84
N TYR A 61 6.17 11.01 10.18
CA TYR A 61 6.47 12.36 10.67
C TYR A 61 7.96 12.63 11.01
N THR A 62 8.90 11.76 10.64
CA THR A 62 10.34 12.02 10.80
C THR A 62 10.82 13.14 9.87
N LYS A 63 10.06 13.41 8.82
CA LYS A 63 10.18 14.56 7.92
C LYS A 63 8.81 14.89 7.31
N LYS A 64 8.72 16.05 6.66
CA LYS A 64 7.57 16.40 5.82
C LYS A 64 7.57 15.63 4.51
N HIS A 65 6.39 15.53 3.91
CA HIS A 65 6.24 15.23 2.49
C HIS A 65 7.02 16.24 1.65
N ASN A 66 7.43 15.83 0.46
CA ASN A 66 8.15 16.70 -0.47
C ASN A 66 7.16 17.32 -1.47
N ASP A 67 6.41 18.33 -1.01
CA ASP A 67 5.38 19.01 -1.83
C ASP A 67 5.95 19.61 -3.13
N ALA A 68 7.25 19.92 -3.18
CA ALA A 68 7.92 20.43 -4.39
C ALA A 68 8.16 19.37 -5.47
N SER A 69 8.05 18.08 -5.13
CA SER A 69 8.29 16.98 -6.05
C SER A 69 7.00 16.64 -6.81
N PRO A 70 7.00 16.66 -8.16
CA PRO A 70 5.84 16.24 -8.94
C PRO A 70 5.67 14.71 -8.97
N LEU A 71 6.63 13.96 -8.41
CA LEU A 71 6.60 12.50 -8.34
C LEU A 71 6.35 12.05 -6.91
N SER A 72 5.44 11.09 -6.75
CA SER A 72 5.24 10.35 -5.51
C SER A 72 6.45 9.48 -5.15
N THR A 73 6.56 9.07 -3.88
CA THR A 73 7.64 8.19 -3.43
C THR A 73 7.63 6.85 -4.17
N ILE A 74 6.43 6.31 -4.47
CA ILE A 74 6.31 5.04 -5.21
C ILE A 74 6.74 5.17 -6.66
N GLU A 75 6.47 6.30 -7.33
CA GLU A 75 6.99 6.58 -8.69
C GLU A 75 8.52 6.65 -8.68
N LYS A 76 9.11 7.33 -7.69
CA LYS A 76 10.58 7.40 -7.53
C LYS A 76 11.18 6.01 -7.30
N TYR A 77 10.53 5.19 -6.48
CA TYR A 77 10.99 3.84 -6.16
C TYR A 77 10.93 2.90 -7.36
N THR A 78 9.77 2.84 -8.02
CA THR A 78 9.53 1.96 -9.18
C THR A 78 10.19 2.47 -10.46
N LYS A 79 10.60 3.74 -10.49
CA LYS A 79 11.11 4.45 -11.68
C LYS A 79 10.10 4.48 -12.84
N LYS A 80 8.81 4.35 -12.51
CA LYS A 80 7.71 4.48 -13.46
C LYS A 80 7.10 5.86 -13.32
N LYS A 81 6.85 6.53 -14.44
CA LYS A 81 6.18 7.83 -14.48
C LYS A 81 4.68 7.65 -14.42
N GLY A 82 4.01 8.43 -13.56
CA GLY A 82 2.58 8.38 -13.32
C GLY A 82 2.25 7.42 -12.19
N PHE A 83 1.52 7.91 -11.18
CA PHE A 83 1.10 7.12 -10.02
C PHE A 83 0.42 5.81 -10.42
N VAL A 84 -0.57 5.87 -11.33
CA VAL A 84 -1.31 4.70 -11.84
C VAL A 84 -0.37 3.63 -12.40
N ASN A 85 0.62 4.03 -13.20
CA ASN A 85 1.59 3.11 -13.79
C ASN A 85 2.58 2.57 -12.75
N ALA A 86 3.00 3.41 -11.80
CA ALA A 86 3.86 3.01 -10.69
C ALA A 86 3.20 1.94 -9.80
N THR A 87 1.89 2.01 -9.63
CA THR A 87 1.12 1.07 -8.82
C THR A 87 0.48 -0.05 -9.62
N ALA A 88 0.57 -0.07 -10.96
CA ALA A 88 -0.15 -1.03 -11.82
C ALA A 88 0.16 -2.51 -11.57
N ASP A 89 1.30 -2.82 -10.94
CA ASP A 89 1.72 -4.18 -10.59
C ASP A 89 1.68 -4.44 -9.08
N LEU A 90 1.08 -3.53 -8.32
CA LEU A 90 1.12 -3.51 -6.86
C LEU A 90 -0.30 -3.42 -6.29
N THR A 91 -0.54 -4.16 -5.22
CA THR A 91 -1.72 -3.95 -4.37
C THR A 91 -1.34 -3.03 -3.22
N LEU A 92 -2.06 -1.93 -3.04
CA LEU A 92 -1.88 -1.05 -1.89
C LEU A 92 -2.75 -1.53 -0.72
N LEU A 93 -2.17 -1.57 0.47
CA LEU A 93 -2.84 -1.65 1.75
C LEU A 93 -2.63 -0.33 2.48
N SER A 94 -3.72 0.38 2.78
CA SER A 94 -3.70 1.60 3.59
C SER A 94 -3.82 1.21 5.06
N ILE A 95 -2.90 1.66 5.90
CA ILE A 95 -2.89 1.32 7.32
C ILE A 95 -2.80 2.60 8.15
N VAL A 96 -3.77 2.78 9.05
CA VAL A 96 -3.84 3.91 9.98
C VAL A 96 -3.75 3.37 11.40
N LYS A 97 -2.72 3.77 12.15
CA LYS A 97 -2.57 3.49 13.58
C LYS A 97 -2.98 4.71 14.38
N THR A 98 -3.88 4.53 15.33
CA THR A 98 -4.25 5.52 16.34
C THR A 98 -3.77 5.08 17.73
N LYS A 99 -4.09 5.87 18.75
CA LYS A 99 -3.86 5.48 20.15
C LYS A 99 -4.63 4.21 20.56
N THR A 100 -5.75 3.93 19.92
CA THR A 100 -6.68 2.86 20.37
C THR A 100 -6.77 1.69 19.41
N ASN A 101 -6.46 1.88 18.13
CA ASN A 101 -6.65 0.86 17.11
C ASN A 101 -5.69 1.00 15.92
N TYR A 102 -5.70 -0.03 15.08
CA TYR A 102 -5.21 -0.03 13.71
C TYR A 102 -6.43 -0.20 12.81
N SER A 103 -6.55 0.61 11.78
CA SER A 103 -7.47 0.44 10.66
C SER A 103 -6.64 0.00 9.46
N LEU A 104 -7.00 -1.14 8.86
CA LEU A 104 -6.34 -1.69 7.68
C LEU A 104 -7.37 -1.80 6.56
N MET A 105 -7.07 -1.17 5.42
CA MET A 105 -7.96 -1.14 4.27
C MET A 105 -7.22 -1.63 3.02
N PRO A 106 -7.75 -2.66 2.34
CA PRO A 106 -7.20 -3.10 1.08
C PRO A 106 -7.64 -2.17 -0.06
N THR A 107 -6.99 -2.31 -1.22
CA THR A 107 -7.37 -1.59 -2.43
C THR A 107 -7.57 -2.53 -3.61
N PHE A 108 -8.44 -2.11 -4.52
CA PHE A 108 -8.53 -2.65 -5.86
C PHE A 108 -7.82 -1.72 -6.83
N ASN A 109 -7.05 -2.25 -7.78
CA ASN A 109 -6.32 -1.43 -8.73
C ASN A 109 -7.17 -1.15 -9.96
N ASP A 110 -7.66 0.08 -10.07
CA ASP A 110 -8.34 0.57 -11.27
C ASP A 110 -7.30 1.00 -12.31
N TYR A 111 -7.52 0.62 -13.56
CA TYR A 111 -6.56 0.86 -14.64
C TYR A 111 -6.37 2.35 -14.98
N GLU A 112 -7.39 3.19 -14.78
CA GLU A 112 -7.32 4.62 -15.09
C GLU A 112 -6.99 5.47 -13.86
N LYS A 113 -7.39 4.99 -12.67
CA LYS A 113 -7.34 5.76 -11.42
C LYS A 113 -6.29 5.25 -10.42
N GLY A 114 -5.74 4.07 -10.64
CA GLY A 114 -4.83 3.41 -9.71
C GLY A 114 -5.57 2.78 -8.52
N PRO A 115 -4.93 2.64 -7.35
CA PRO A 115 -5.50 1.99 -6.19
C PRO A 115 -6.73 2.74 -5.65
N LEU A 116 -7.86 2.04 -5.57
CA LEU A 116 -9.11 2.49 -4.97
C LEU A 116 -9.37 1.72 -3.68
N VAL A 117 -9.61 2.44 -2.59
CA VAL A 117 -9.87 1.84 -1.27
C VAL A 117 -11.18 1.07 -1.29
N ILE A 118 -11.19 -0.09 -0.62
CA ILE A 118 -12.39 -0.91 -0.41
C ILE A 118 -12.80 -0.75 1.06
N ASP A 119 -13.53 0.33 1.35
CA ASP A 119 -13.94 0.68 2.71
C ASP A 119 -14.80 -0.43 3.35
N ASP A 120 -15.59 -1.15 2.55
CA ASP A 120 -16.46 -2.24 3.02
C ASP A 120 -15.69 -3.45 3.59
N ASP A 121 -14.39 -3.58 3.31
CA ASP A 121 -13.53 -4.65 3.85
C ASP A 121 -12.46 -4.13 4.81
N GLU A 122 -12.67 -2.95 5.40
CA GLU A 122 -11.86 -2.45 6.50
C GLU A 122 -11.76 -3.49 7.64
N ARG A 123 -10.55 -3.66 8.17
CA ARG A 123 -10.28 -4.47 9.35
C ARG A 123 -9.72 -3.60 10.46
N ILE A 124 -10.41 -3.59 11.60
CA ILE A 124 -10.02 -2.83 12.78
C ILE A 124 -9.43 -3.77 13.83
N LEU A 125 -8.19 -3.50 14.25
CA LEU A 125 -7.50 -4.19 15.34
C LEU A 125 -7.30 -3.26 16.52
N MET A 126 -7.31 -3.77 17.75
CA MET A 126 -7.01 -2.95 18.94
C MET A 126 -5.53 -2.57 18.97
N ASN A 127 -5.19 -1.48 19.66
CA ASN A 127 -3.82 -1.12 19.99
C ASN A 127 -3.59 -1.22 21.51
N PRO A 128 -2.77 -2.18 22.01
CA PRO A 128 -2.05 -3.21 21.25
C PRO A 128 -2.99 -4.33 20.76
N TYR A 129 -2.64 -4.94 19.62
CA TYR A 129 -3.30 -6.13 19.09
C TYR A 129 -2.69 -7.41 19.70
N LYS A 130 -3.35 -8.56 19.54
CA LYS A 130 -2.80 -9.86 19.96
C LYS A 130 -1.73 -10.31 18.98
N LYS A 131 -0.66 -10.92 19.49
CA LYS A 131 0.41 -11.48 18.64
C LYS A 131 -0.18 -12.39 17.54
N GLY A 132 0.18 -12.12 16.30
CA GLY A 132 -0.27 -12.82 15.09
C GLY A 132 -1.46 -12.16 14.39
N GLU A 133 -2.26 -11.35 15.10
CA GLU A 133 -3.54 -10.82 14.60
C GLU A 133 -3.34 -9.86 13.42
N LEU A 134 -2.36 -8.96 13.49
CA LEU A 134 -2.02 -8.06 12.39
C LEU A 134 -1.49 -8.85 11.18
N ALA A 135 -0.63 -9.84 11.43
CA ALA A 135 -0.06 -10.67 10.37
C ALA A 135 -1.14 -11.50 9.65
N GLU A 136 -2.12 -12.02 10.38
CA GLU A 136 -3.26 -12.75 9.82
C GLU A 136 -4.06 -11.87 8.86
N VAL A 137 -4.44 -10.65 9.28
CA VAL A 137 -5.16 -9.69 8.42
C VAL A 137 -4.38 -9.35 7.15
N ILE A 138 -3.08 -9.05 7.27
CA ILE A 138 -2.24 -8.74 6.11
C ILE A 138 -2.19 -9.93 5.14
N LYS A 139 -2.02 -11.15 5.65
CA LYS A 139 -1.99 -12.36 4.83
C LYS A 139 -3.32 -12.63 4.15
N ASP A 140 -4.44 -12.41 4.84
CA ASP A 140 -5.77 -12.55 4.26
C ASP A 140 -5.97 -11.53 3.12
N PHE A 141 -5.56 -10.28 3.31
CA PHE A 141 -5.61 -9.29 2.24
C PHE A 141 -4.71 -9.65 1.05
N ILE A 142 -3.53 -10.21 1.28
CA ILE A 142 -2.67 -10.70 0.20
C ILE A 142 -3.35 -11.83 -0.56
N GLN A 143 -3.89 -12.82 0.16
CA GLN A 143 -4.56 -13.97 -0.41
C GLN A 143 -5.76 -13.57 -1.29
N VAL A 144 -6.49 -12.52 -0.93
CA VAL A 144 -7.67 -12.04 -1.66
C VAL A 144 -7.29 -11.00 -2.73
N TYR A 145 -6.69 -9.87 -2.33
CA TYR A 145 -6.58 -8.68 -3.17
C TYR A 145 -5.35 -8.67 -4.07
N VAL A 146 -4.21 -9.24 -3.66
CA VAL A 146 -3.07 -9.40 -4.57
C VAL A 146 -3.46 -10.33 -5.72
N LYS A 147 -4.08 -11.46 -5.41
CA LYS A 147 -4.55 -12.41 -6.42
C LYS A 147 -5.65 -11.82 -7.30
N ALA A 148 -6.61 -11.10 -6.71
CA ALA A 148 -7.65 -10.43 -7.48
C ALA A 148 -7.05 -9.40 -8.44
N ASN A 149 -6.22 -8.46 -7.97
CA ASN A 149 -5.64 -7.42 -8.81
C ASN A 149 -4.81 -7.99 -9.98
N ILE A 150 -4.06 -9.08 -9.77
CA ILE A 150 -3.37 -9.79 -10.85
C ILE A 150 -4.37 -10.35 -11.86
N PHE A 151 -5.38 -11.09 -11.40
CA PHE A 151 -6.37 -11.72 -12.27
C PHE A 151 -7.16 -10.71 -13.11
N TYR A 152 -7.63 -9.61 -12.50
CA TYR A 152 -8.38 -8.59 -13.23
C TYR A 152 -7.51 -7.85 -14.24
N LYS A 153 -6.23 -7.61 -13.91
CA LYS A 153 -5.28 -7.07 -14.86
C LYS A 153 -5.07 -7.97 -16.08
N GLU A 154 -4.86 -9.27 -15.87
CA GLU A 154 -4.70 -10.24 -16.96
C GLU A 154 -5.92 -10.28 -17.89
N ILE A 155 -7.14 -10.21 -17.33
CA ILE A 155 -8.37 -10.13 -18.13
C ILE A 155 -8.37 -8.87 -18.99
N GLN A 156 -8.05 -7.71 -18.41
CA GLN A 156 -8.05 -6.45 -19.14
C GLN A 156 -7.02 -6.44 -20.27
N GLU A 157 -5.79 -6.90 -20.02
CA GLU A 157 -4.75 -7.01 -21.05
C GLU A 157 -5.20 -7.92 -22.20
N LEU A 158 -5.85 -9.04 -21.91
CA LEU A 158 -6.42 -9.93 -22.93
C LEU A 158 -7.56 -9.29 -23.73
N GLU A 159 -8.38 -8.44 -23.10
CA GLU A 159 -9.44 -7.70 -23.78
C GLU A 159 -8.88 -6.60 -24.69
N GLU A 160 -7.85 -5.88 -24.25
CA GLU A 160 -7.15 -4.89 -25.06
C GLU A 160 -6.46 -5.52 -26.27
N GLU A 161 -5.78 -6.66 -26.09
CA GLU A 161 -5.18 -7.40 -27.20
C GLU A 161 -6.20 -7.83 -28.24
N LYS A 162 -7.38 -8.29 -27.81
CA LYS A 162 -8.47 -8.68 -28.73
C LYS A 162 -9.00 -7.49 -29.51
N LYS A 163 -9.19 -6.33 -28.85
CA LYS A 163 -9.63 -5.09 -29.50
C LYS A 163 -8.60 -4.63 -30.55
N ASN A 164 -7.31 -4.69 -30.21
CA ASN A 164 -6.23 -4.29 -31.12
C ASN A 164 -6.07 -5.23 -32.33
N LYS A 165 -6.35 -6.53 -32.16
CA LYS A 165 -6.35 -7.51 -33.26
C LYS A 165 -7.56 -7.36 -34.20
N ASN A 166 -8.69 -6.84 -33.71
CA ASN A 166 -9.88 -6.63 -34.54
C ASN A 166 -9.89 -5.28 -35.28
N ASN A 167 -9.01 -4.35 -34.88
CA ASN A 167 -8.88 -3.01 -35.48
C ASN A 167 -7.71 -2.89 -36.48
N ASN A 168 -6.97 -3.98 -36.71
CA ASN A 168 -5.90 -4.12 -37.73
C ASN A 168 -6.32 -5.14 -38.78
#